data_AF-A0A7Y3L038-F1
#
_entry.id   AF-A0A7Y3L038-F1
#
_cell.length_a   1.000
_cell.length_b   1.000
_cell.length_c   1.000
_cell.angle_alpha   90.00
_cell.angle_beta   90.00
_cell.angle_gamma   90.00
#
_symmetry.space_group_name_H-M   'P 1'
#
loop_
_entity.id
_entity.type
_entity.pdbx_description
1 polymer ?
#
loop_
_entity_poly.entity_id
_entity_poly.type
_entity_poly.pdbx_seq_one_letter_code
_entity_poly.pdbx_strand_id
1 'polypeptide(L)'
;MVNLSTPVYQASQFGGDVLFTATLLNASNAVSTATLTVAMPNLSLLDDATYYDKTGGTCDHPGPNTHGLSENCSAPDDNHYVYSSPVDPSDPTSNPRQQLQRAAQAFLKATGTKMRFNDMSLPDGGGFDIFGQWDSDVDAASCTRRGHCWHRLGKSVDVENLSQLDKLKVAFQKAGNRWTYVPEGKTVYPHFQWDGKEK
;
A
#
# COMPACT_ATOMS: atom_id res chain seq x y z
N MET A 1 -3.33 -42.08 -17.71
CA MET A 1 -3.63 -40.67 -18.03
C MET A 1 -3.49 -39.88 -16.74
N VAL A 2 -2.54 -38.94 -16.67
CA VAL A 2 -2.44 -38.02 -15.54
C VAL A 2 -3.51 -36.96 -15.77
N ASN A 3 -4.50 -36.91 -14.88
CA ASN A 3 -5.54 -35.89 -14.93
C ASN A 3 -4.91 -34.60 -14.38
N LEU A 4 -4.37 -33.77 -15.27
CA LEU A 4 -3.82 -32.47 -14.89
C LEU A 4 -5.01 -31.53 -14.65
N SER A 5 -5.45 -31.43 -13.40
CA SER A 5 -6.35 -30.34 -13.01
C SER A 5 -5.57 -29.04 -13.13
N THR A 6 -6.00 -28.12 -13.97
CA THR A 6 -5.49 -26.74 -13.95
C THR A 6 -5.84 -26.16 -12.58
N PRO A 7 -4.85 -25.87 -11.71
CA PRO A 7 -5.16 -25.17 -10.46
C PRO A 7 -5.73 -23.80 -10.83
N VAL A 8 -6.97 -23.53 -10.41
CA VAL A 8 -7.57 -22.21 -10.54
C VAL A 8 -7.05 -21.37 -9.38
N TYR A 9 -6.06 -20.53 -9.67
CA TYR A 9 -5.61 -19.51 -8.74
C TYR A 9 -6.59 -18.34 -8.78
N GLN A 10 -7.36 -18.20 -7.70
CA GLN A 10 -8.09 -16.98 -7.44
C GLN A 10 -7.14 -16.06 -6.69
N ALA A 11 -6.71 -14.95 -7.32
CA ALA A 11 -5.90 -13.92 -6.67
C ALA A 11 -6.72 -13.34 -5.52
N SER A 12 -6.64 -13.94 -4.35
CA SER A 12 -7.61 -13.70 -3.30
C SER A 12 -7.40 -12.36 -2.60
N GLN A 13 -6.22 -11.71 -2.72
CA GLN A 13 -5.95 -10.38 -2.15
C GLN A 13 -4.56 -9.77 -2.43
N PHE A 14 -3.78 -10.24 -3.41
CA PHE A 14 -2.32 -10.02 -3.40
C PHE A 14 -1.78 -9.26 -4.62
N GLY A 15 -0.74 -8.48 -4.36
CA GLY A 15 0.16 -7.85 -5.33
C GLY A 15 1.58 -8.45 -5.22
N GLY A 16 2.35 -8.41 -6.29
CA GLY A 16 3.74 -8.90 -6.37
C GLY A 16 3.92 -10.17 -7.21
N ASP A 17 5.14 -10.71 -7.20
CA ASP A 17 5.54 -11.88 -7.97
C ASP A 17 5.25 -13.21 -7.27
N VAL A 18 4.64 -14.14 -7.98
CA VAL A 18 4.38 -15.52 -7.53
C VAL A 18 5.24 -16.48 -8.35
N LEU A 19 6.16 -17.19 -7.69
CA LEU A 19 7.02 -18.20 -8.31
C LEU A 19 6.37 -19.58 -8.29
N PHE A 20 6.06 -20.10 -9.47
CA PHE A 20 5.62 -21.48 -9.67
C PHE A 20 6.82 -22.37 -9.95
N THR A 21 6.92 -23.47 -9.21
CA THR A 21 7.96 -24.49 -9.41
C THR A 21 7.29 -25.82 -9.76
N ALA A 22 7.61 -26.36 -10.95
CA ALA A 22 7.16 -27.66 -11.40
C ALA A 22 8.34 -28.64 -11.37
N THR A 23 8.17 -29.74 -10.63
CA THR A 23 9.17 -30.82 -10.55
C THR A 23 8.63 -32.05 -11.25
N LEU A 24 9.44 -32.67 -12.11
CA LEU A 24 9.05 -33.89 -12.79
C LEU A 24 9.02 -35.08 -11.80
N LEU A 25 7.89 -35.77 -11.69
CA LEU A 25 7.68 -36.84 -10.69
C LEU A 25 8.72 -37.98 -10.76
N ASN A 26 9.22 -38.30 -11.94
CA ASN A 26 10.19 -39.38 -12.17
C ASN A 26 11.64 -38.87 -12.33
N ALA A 27 11.88 -37.57 -12.18
CA ALA A 27 13.21 -36.99 -12.15
C ALA A 27 13.19 -35.75 -11.26
N SER A 28 13.44 -35.93 -9.96
CA SER A 28 13.42 -34.86 -8.95
C SER A 28 14.36 -33.69 -9.25
N ASN A 29 15.34 -33.90 -10.14
CA ASN A 29 16.32 -32.89 -10.53
C ASN A 29 15.87 -32.06 -11.75
N ALA A 30 14.78 -32.45 -12.41
CA ALA A 30 14.17 -31.69 -13.50
C ALA A 30 13.14 -30.73 -12.91
N VAL A 31 13.56 -29.48 -12.72
CA VAL A 31 12.76 -28.39 -12.20
C VAL A 31 12.54 -27.36 -13.31
N SER A 32 11.31 -26.90 -13.46
CA SER A 32 10.95 -25.75 -14.30
C SER A 32 10.26 -24.70 -13.44
N THR A 33 10.53 -23.43 -13.71
CA THR A 33 9.96 -22.31 -12.96
C THR A 33 9.24 -21.33 -13.88
N ALA A 34 8.19 -20.71 -13.38
CA ALA A 34 7.50 -19.60 -14.03
C ALA A 34 7.10 -18.55 -12.98
N THR A 35 7.20 -17.27 -13.31
CA THR A 35 6.77 -16.17 -12.43
C THR A 35 5.50 -15.54 -12.98
N LEU A 36 4.51 -15.33 -12.10
CA LEU A 36 3.31 -14.55 -12.39
C LEU A 36 3.33 -13.29 -11.52
N THR A 37 3.36 -12.13 -12.14
CA THR A 37 3.16 -10.86 -11.43
C THR A 37 1.66 -10.60 -11.30
N VAL A 38 1.19 -10.43 -10.07
CA VAL A 38 -0.18 -10.02 -9.77
C VAL A 38 -0.12 -8.57 -9.32
N ALA A 39 -0.91 -7.68 -9.89
CA ALA A 39 -0.89 -6.26 -9.52
C ALA A 39 -2.29 -5.77 -9.15
N MET A 40 -2.35 -4.92 -8.12
CA MET A 40 -3.55 -4.19 -7.75
C MET A 40 -3.87 -3.15 -8.83
N PRO A 41 -5.06 -3.22 -9.47
CA PRO A 41 -5.40 -2.29 -10.52
C PRO A 41 -5.58 -0.87 -9.96
N ASN A 42 -5.22 0.12 -10.78
CA ASN A 42 -5.35 1.55 -10.47
C ASN A 42 -4.50 2.01 -9.27
N LEU A 43 -3.36 1.37 -9.01
CA LEU A 43 -2.33 2.00 -8.20
C LEU A 43 -1.52 2.98 -9.05
N SER A 44 -1.14 4.10 -8.44
CA SER A 44 -0.18 5.03 -9.00
C SER A 44 0.67 5.60 -7.90
N LEU A 45 1.95 5.83 -8.20
CA LEU A 45 2.85 6.54 -7.32
C LEU A 45 2.28 7.93 -7.01
N LEU A 46 2.33 8.33 -5.74
CA LEU A 46 2.02 9.69 -5.34
C LEU A 46 3.08 10.63 -5.92
N ASP A 47 2.62 11.64 -6.68
CA ASP A 47 3.48 12.60 -7.36
C ASP A 47 4.43 13.31 -6.36
N ASP A 48 5.51 13.93 -6.83
CA ASP A 48 6.29 14.82 -5.97
C ASP A 48 5.62 16.18 -5.84
N ALA A 49 5.72 16.80 -4.66
CA ALA A 49 5.13 18.11 -4.41
C ALA A 49 5.87 18.93 -3.35
N THR A 50 5.65 20.24 -3.34
CA THR A 50 6.29 21.16 -2.39
C THR A 50 5.58 21.24 -1.03
N TYR A 51 4.42 20.61 -0.87
CA TYR A 51 3.54 20.77 0.29
C TYR A 51 3.37 19.52 1.16
N TYR A 52 4.04 18.42 0.79
CA TYR A 52 4.30 17.28 1.67
C TYR A 52 5.73 16.79 1.47
N ASP A 53 6.16 15.91 2.36
CA ASP A 53 7.33 15.06 2.20
C ASP A 53 6.86 13.60 2.22
N LYS A 54 7.54 12.75 1.45
CA LYS A 54 7.40 11.29 1.47
C LYS A 54 8.53 10.74 2.35
N THR A 55 8.18 10.28 3.55
CA THR A 55 9.13 10.01 4.65
C THR A 55 9.22 8.53 5.04
N GLY A 56 8.46 7.66 4.38
CA GLY A 56 8.55 6.20 4.48
C GLY A 56 9.41 5.54 3.40
N GLY A 57 9.36 4.21 3.33
CA GLY A 57 10.14 3.41 2.38
C GLY A 57 11.59 3.25 2.85
N THR A 58 11.76 2.65 4.03
CA THR A 58 13.07 2.31 4.58
C THR A 58 13.39 0.85 4.33
N CYS A 59 14.64 0.44 4.63
CA CYS A 59 15.03 -0.97 4.62
C CYS A 59 14.27 -1.85 5.62
N ASP A 60 13.49 -1.25 6.51
CA ASP A 60 12.67 -1.95 7.51
C ASP A 60 11.25 -2.24 6.99
N HIS A 61 10.86 -1.61 5.87
CA HIS A 61 9.57 -1.84 5.20
C HIS A 61 9.79 -2.12 3.71
N PRO A 62 10.69 -3.06 3.36
CA PRO A 62 10.81 -3.44 1.98
C PRO A 62 9.46 -4.02 1.55
N GLY A 63 9.03 -3.71 0.33
CA GLY A 63 7.99 -4.49 -0.30
C GLY A 63 8.38 -5.98 -0.42
N PRO A 64 7.64 -6.81 -1.17
CA PRO A 64 8.03 -8.20 -1.33
C PRO A 64 9.51 -8.27 -1.76
N ASN A 65 10.28 -9.08 -1.04
CA ASN A 65 11.74 -9.23 -1.16
C ASN A 65 12.19 -9.74 -2.56
N THR A 66 11.24 -9.95 -3.48
CA THR A 66 11.45 -10.44 -4.85
C THR A 66 12.11 -9.41 -5.77
N HIS A 67 12.07 -8.11 -5.45
CA HIS A 67 12.60 -7.07 -6.34
C HIS A 67 14.11 -6.81 -6.18
N GLY A 68 14.78 -7.49 -5.23
CA GLY A 68 16.17 -7.20 -4.90
C GLY A 68 16.27 -5.84 -4.22
N LEU A 69 16.27 -5.84 -2.88
CA LEU A 69 16.32 -4.60 -2.10
C LEU A 69 17.49 -3.74 -2.56
N SER A 70 17.23 -2.50 -2.98
CA SER A 70 18.31 -1.57 -3.25
C SER A 70 19.06 -1.33 -1.93
N GLU A 71 20.39 -1.24 -1.99
CA GLU A 71 21.25 -1.09 -0.79
C GLU A 71 20.87 0.13 0.07
N ASN A 72 20.12 1.08 -0.50
CA ASN A 72 19.65 2.29 0.15
C ASN A 72 18.12 2.33 0.40
N CYS A 73 17.35 1.32 -0.01
CA CYS A 73 15.91 1.12 0.20
C CYS A 73 14.96 2.32 -0.04
N SER A 74 15.47 3.42 -0.56
CA SER A 74 14.79 4.71 -0.75
C SER A 74 14.74 5.13 -2.22
N ALA A 75 15.27 4.29 -3.12
CA ALA A 75 15.19 4.47 -4.56
C ALA A 75 15.11 3.10 -5.26
N PRO A 76 14.14 2.89 -6.17
CA PRO A 76 13.00 3.76 -6.44
C PRO A 76 12.03 3.89 -5.24
N ASP A 77 11.11 4.85 -5.30
CA ASP A 77 10.05 5.02 -4.29
C ASP A 77 9.01 3.91 -4.45
N ASP A 78 9.11 2.89 -3.58
CA ASP A 78 8.28 1.70 -3.64
C ASP A 78 7.25 1.62 -2.50
N ASN A 79 6.94 2.74 -1.82
CA ASN A 79 6.03 2.73 -0.66
C ASN A 79 4.88 3.77 -0.76
N HIS A 80 4.94 4.70 -1.71
CA HIS A 80 3.92 5.77 -1.79
C HIS A 80 2.90 5.56 -2.92
N TYR A 81 2.53 4.31 -3.23
CA TYR A 81 1.48 4.03 -4.19
C TYR A 81 0.09 4.18 -3.55
N VAL A 82 -0.83 4.77 -4.32
CA VAL A 82 -2.21 5.05 -3.89
C VAL A 82 -3.19 4.66 -4.99
N TYR A 83 -4.38 4.25 -4.58
CA TYR A 83 -5.49 4.05 -5.48
C TYR A 83 -5.83 5.36 -6.19
N SER A 84 -5.73 5.36 -7.51
CA SER A 84 -5.81 6.55 -8.35
C SER A 84 -7.05 6.60 -9.23
N SER A 85 -7.92 5.60 -9.16
CA SER A 85 -9.21 5.68 -9.86
C SER A 85 -10.20 6.52 -9.05
N PRO A 86 -10.95 7.44 -9.68
CA PRO A 86 -12.12 8.02 -9.05
C PRO A 86 -13.17 6.94 -8.78
N VAL A 87 -13.99 7.12 -7.74
CA VAL A 87 -15.17 6.27 -7.48
C VAL A 87 -16.25 6.57 -8.49
N ASP A 88 -16.45 7.86 -8.74
CA ASP A 88 -17.37 8.38 -9.73
C ASP A 88 -16.52 9.04 -10.84
N PRO A 89 -16.47 8.46 -12.05
CA PRO A 89 -15.75 9.05 -13.18
C PRO A 89 -16.19 10.48 -13.53
N SER A 90 -17.39 10.89 -13.15
CA SER A 90 -17.90 12.25 -13.34
C SER A 90 -17.43 13.24 -12.27
N ASP A 91 -16.94 12.73 -11.13
CA ASP A 91 -16.34 13.53 -10.04
C ASP A 91 -14.83 13.26 -9.94
N PRO A 92 -13.98 14.02 -10.65
CA PRO A 92 -12.53 13.89 -10.53
C PRO A 92 -12.04 14.19 -9.10
N THR A 93 -12.82 14.90 -8.28
CA THR A 93 -12.46 15.16 -6.89
C THR A 93 -12.58 13.91 -6.01
N SER A 94 -13.24 12.85 -6.48
CA SER A 94 -13.31 11.55 -5.79
C SER A 94 -12.01 10.74 -5.87
N ASN A 95 -11.02 11.17 -6.67
CA ASN A 95 -9.73 10.50 -6.81
C ASN A 95 -8.90 10.57 -5.50
N PRO A 96 -8.56 9.43 -4.87
CA PRO A 96 -7.85 9.42 -3.58
C PRO A 96 -6.47 10.06 -3.63
N ARG A 97 -5.71 9.85 -4.72
CA ARG A 97 -4.40 10.49 -4.94
C ARG A 97 -4.51 12.01 -4.88
N GLN A 98 -5.48 12.56 -5.58
CA GLN A 98 -5.71 14.01 -5.57
C GLN A 98 -6.24 14.50 -4.22
N GLN A 99 -7.02 13.69 -3.50
CA GLN A 99 -7.47 14.02 -2.15
C GLN A 99 -6.29 14.11 -1.18
N LEU A 100 -5.31 13.21 -1.24
CA LEU A 100 -4.10 13.30 -0.42
C LEU A 100 -3.34 14.60 -0.67
N GLN A 101 -3.18 14.97 -1.95
CA GLN A 101 -2.54 16.23 -2.32
C GLN A 101 -3.28 17.45 -1.76
N ARG A 102 -4.61 17.48 -1.87
CA ARG A 102 -5.44 18.57 -1.29
C ARG A 102 -5.39 18.58 0.24
N ALA A 103 -5.35 17.43 0.89
CA ALA A 103 -5.20 17.33 2.34
C ALA A 103 -3.86 17.93 2.78
N ALA A 104 -2.76 17.57 2.12
CA ALA A 104 -1.44 18.12 2.40
C ALA A 104 -1.37 19.64 2.20
N GLN A 105 -1.96 20.18 1.12
CA GLN A 105 -2.08 21.62 0.91
C GLN A 105 -2.88 22.31 2.02
N ALA A 106 -4.04 21.75 2.39
CA ALA A 106 -4.88 22.29 3.45
C ALA A 106 -4.18 22.27 4.81
N PHE A 107 -3.40 21.22 5.08
CA PHE A 107 -2.59 21.08 6.27
C PHE A 107 -1.48 22.14 6.31
N LEU A 108 -0.67 22.24 5.26
CA LEU A 108 0.40 23.24 5.16
C LEU A 108 -0.14 24.66 5.37
N LYS A 109 -1.26 25.00 4.75
CA LYS A 109 -1.91 26.31 4.93
C LYS A 109 -2.34 26.55 6.38
N ALA A 110 -2.77 25.51 7.10
CA ALA A 110 -3.29 25.64 8.46
C ALA A 110 -2.18 25.65 9.53
N THR A 111 -1.02 25.07 9.25
CA THR A 111 0.01 24.79 10.27
C THR A 111 1.38 25.39 9.94
N GLY A 112 1.60 25.83 8.70
CA GLY A 112 2.92 26.21 8.20
C GLY A 112 3.92 25.06 8.09
N THR A 113 3.48 23.82 8.31
CA THR A 113 4.31 22.61 8.27
C THR A 113 3.84 21.67 7.17
N LYS A 114 4.77 21.02 6.47
CA LYS A 114 4.43 19.99 5.49
C LYS A 114 3.79 18.76 6.15
N MET A 115 2.85 18.14 5.45
CA MET A 115 2.40 16.80 5.79
C MET A 115 3.51 15.79 5.45
N ARG A 116 3.74 14.79 6.31
CA ARG A 116 4.76 13.76 6.12
C ARG A 116 4.07 12.42 5.90
N PHE A 117 3.91 12.04 4.63
CA PHE A 117 3.34 10.74 4.26
C PHE A 117 4.39 9.66 4.49
N ASN A 118 4.06 8.70 5.35
CA ASN A 118 4.88 7.52 5.60
C ASN A 118 4.34 6.37 4.73
N ASP A 119 3.99 5.23 5.32
CA ASP A 119 3.57 4.04 4.59
C ASP A 119 2.27 4.27 3.81
N MET A 120 2.26 3.80 2.56
CA MET A 120 1.09 3.67 1.69
C MET A 120 1.17 2.30 1.00
N SER A 121 0.84 2.14 -0.28
CA SER A 121 1.06 0.86 -0.97
C SER A 121 2.40 0.73 -1.65
N LEU A 122 2.75 -0.53 -1.89
CA LEU A 122 3.79 -0.94 -2.82
C LEU A 122 3.33 -0.85 -4.28
N PRO A 123 4.24 -0.91 -5.28
CA PRO A 123 3.91 -0.74 -6.70
C PRO A 123 2.79 -1.65 -7.20
N ASP A 124 2.83 -2.92 -6.80
CA ASP A 124 1.84 -3.91 -7.17
C ASP A 124 0.73 -4.09 -6.12
N GLY A 125 0.77 -3.31 -5.03
CA GLY A 125 -0.04 -3.52 -3.83
C GLY A 125 0.55 -4.63 -2.94
N GLY A 126 -0.29 -5.30 -2.16
CA GLY A 126 0.19 -6.33 -1.23
C GLY A 126 0.72 -5.77 0.09
N GLY A 127 1.08 -6.66 1.02
CA GLY A 127 1.46 -6.27 2.38
C GLY A 127 2.91 -5.82 2.47
N PHE A 128 3.31 -5.24 3.60
CA PHE A 128 4.74 -5.04 3.90
C PHE A 128 5.32 -6.29 4.54
N ASP A 129 6.53 -6.67 4.13
CA ASP A 129 7.29 -7.78 4.73
C ASP A 129 8.15 -7.30 5.90
N ILE A 130 7.52 -6.85 6.99
CA ILE A 130 8.25 -6.19 8.07
C ILE A 130 9.25 -7.12 8.75
N PHE A 131 8.95 -8.42 8.81
CA PHE A 131 9.80 -9.40 9.50
C PHE A 131 10.53 -10.36 8.57
N GLY A 132 10.46 -10.16 7.24
CA GLY A 132 10.97 -11.13 6.27
C GLY A 132 10.19 -12.47 6.33
N GLN A 133 8.94 -12.42 6.80
CA GLN A 133 8.04 -13.54 6.95
C GLN A 133 6.73 -13.25 6.22
N TRP A 134 6.83 -12.87 4.93
CA TRP A 134 5.72 -12.48 4.06
C TRP A 134 4.45 -13.28 4.32
N ASP A 135 4.50 -14.60 4.20
CA ASP A 135 3.33 -15.45 4.38
C ASP A 135 2.70 -15.25 5.77
N SER A 136 3.48 -15.23 6.85
CA SER A 136 2.95 -15.10 8.22
C SER A 136 2.50 -13.69 8.59
N ASP A 137 3.10 -12.67 7.96
CA ASP A 137 2.74 -11.26 8.12
C ASP A 137 1.46 -10.96 7.32
N VAL A 138 1.26 -11.69 6.22
CA VAL A 138 0.16 -11.50 5.28
C VAL A 138 -1.08 -12.36 5.60
N ASP A 139 -0.94 -13.57 6.17
CA ASP A 139 -2.04 -14.52 6.46
C ASP A 139 -2.88 -14.18 7.69
N ALA A 140 -2.61 -13.07 8.37
CA ALA A 140 -3.44 -12.65 9.49
C ALA A 140 -4.82 -12.19 8.98
N ALA A 141 -5.79 -13.11 8.92
CA ALA A 141 -7.24 -12.86 8.76
C ALA A 141 -7.81 -11.81 9.73
N SER A 142 -6.99 -11.34 10.68
CA SER A 142 -7.32 -10.34 11.67
C SER A 142 -6.60 -9.00 11.48
N CYS A 143 -5.67 -8.83 10.53
CA CYS A 143 -4.90 -7.58 10.43
C CYS A 143 -4.23 -7.16 11.76
N THR A 144 -4.11 -8.08 12.73
CA THR A 144 -4.02 -7.66 14.14
C THR A 144 -2.63 -7.28 14.60
N ARG A 145 -1.54 -7.51 13.84
CA ARG A 145 -0.19 -7.22 14.41
C ARG A 145 1.04 -7.26 13.51
N ARG A 146 1.02 -7.78 12.28
CA ARG A 146 2.28 -8.18 11.63
C ARG A 146 2.54 -7.67 10.22
N GLY A 147 1.62 -7.81 9.28
CA GLY A 147 1.69 -7.11 8.00
C GLY A 147 0.76 -5.91 8.03
N HIS A 148 1.28 -4.72 7.71
CA HIS A 148 0.55 -3.48 7.41
C HIS A 148 -0.51 -3.72 6.30
N CYS A 149 -1.58 -4.46 6.60
CA CYS A 149 -2.50 -5.04 5.63
C CYS A 149 -3.48 -4.01 5.05
N TRP A 150 -3.75 -2.94 5.79
CA TRP A 150 -4.62 -1.84 5.37
C TRP A 150 -4.08 -1.14 4.13
N HIS A 151 -2.76 -1.11 4.04
CA HIS A 151 -1.99 -0.53 2.97
C HIS A 151 -1.93 -1.36 1.69
N ARG A 152 -2.57 -2.54 1.62
CA ARG A 152 -2.47 -3.43 0.44
C ARG A 152 -3.07 -2.87 -0.85
N LEU A 153 -4.05 -1.97 -0.72
CA LEU A 153 -4.98 -1.61 -1.80
C LEU A 153 -4.83 -0.18 -2.30
N GLY A 154 -3.86 0.57 -1.78
CA GLY A 154 -3.68 2.00 -2.07
C GLY A 154 -4.72 2.87 -1.39
N LYS A 155 -5.40 2.34 -0.37
CA LYS A 155 -6.54 2.99 0.30
C LYS A 155 -6.21 3.38 1.74
N SER A 156 -4.95 3.32 2.12
CA SER A 156 -4.48 3.68 3.45
C SER A 156 -3.23 4.53 3.36
N VAL A 157 -3.03 5.37 4.37
CA VAL A 157 -1.84 6.20 4.51
C VAL A 157 -1.54 6.43 5.99
N ASP A 158 -0.27 6.30 6.34
CA ASP A 158 0.26 6.70 7.63
C ASP A 158 0.87 8.10 7.52
N VAL A 159 0.66 8.93 8.55
CA VAL A 159 1.12 10.32 8.54
C VAL A 159 1.88 10.65 9.81
N GLU A 160 3.14 11.10 9.71
CA GLU A 160 4.00 11.25 10.89
C GLU A 160 3.66 12.43 11.81
N ASN A 161 2.80 13.35 11.37
CA ASN A 161 2.47 14.59 12.11
C ASN A 161 1.53 14.34 13.32
N LEU A 162 1.80 13.34 14.16
CA LEU A 162 0.97 12.93 15.30
C LEU A 162 0.65 14.08 16.27
N SER A 163 1.61 14.96 16.54
CA SER A 163 1.42 16.13 17.41
C SER A 163 0.37 17.12 16.89
N GLN A 164 -0.08 16.97 15.63
CA GLN A 164 -1.06 17.81 14.96
C GLN A 164 -2.27 17.00 14.46
N LEU A 165 -2.60 15.89 15.11
CA LEU A 165 -3.67 14.96 14.71
C LEU A 165 -5.01 15.66 14.39
N ASP A 166 -5.45 16.61 15.21
CA ASP A 166 -6.71 17.32 14.94
C ASP A 166 -6.66 18.15 13.66
N LYS A 167 -5.49 18.72 13.34
CA LYS A 167 -5.29 19.45 12.08
C LYS A 167 -5.24 18.50 10.89
N LEU A 168 -4.66 17.31 11.04
CA LEU A 168 -4.72 16.25 10.02
C LEU A 168 -6.17 15.88 9.72
N LYS A 169 -6.98 15.56 10.74
CA LYS A 169 -8.40 15.21 10.58
C LYS A 169 -9.16 16.29 9.82
N VAL A 170 -8.99 17.55 10.19
CA VAL A 170 -9.63 18.69 9.50
C VAL A 170 -9.15 18.80 8.05
N ALA A 171 -7.86 18.58 7.77
CA ALA A 171 -7.32 18.64 6.42
C ALA A 171 -7.91 17.55 5.51
N PHE A 172 -8.00 16.31 5.99
CA PHE A 172 -8.62 15.20 5.28
C PHE A 172 -10.13 15.38 5.06
N GLN A 173 -10.83 15.94 6.04
CA GLN A 173 -12.24 16.32 5.89
C GLN A 173 -12.42 17.35 4.76
N LYS A 174 -11.57 18.38 4.70
CA LYS A 174 -11.61 19.42 3.65
C LYS A 174 -11.26 18.88 2.26
N ALA A 175 -10.46 17.82 2.16
CA ALA A 175 -10.02 17.27 0.88
C ALA A 175 -11.10 16.53 0.10
N GLY A 176 -12.15 16.05 0.79
CA GLY A 176 -13.23 15.26 0.19
C GLY A 176 -14.01 14.39 1.19
N ASN A 177 -13.63 14.36 2.47
CA ASN A 177 -14.37 13.66 3.54
C ASN A 177 -14.58 12.14 3.31
N ARG A 178 -13.72 11.52 2.50
CA ARG A 178 -13.68 10.05 2.25
C ARG A 178 -12.53 9.34 2.95
N TRP A 179 -11.63 10.10 3.57
CA TRP A 179 -10.55 9.58 4.40
C TRP A 179 -10.99 9.63 5.86
N THR A 180 -11.10 8.46 6.47
CA THR A 180 -11.49 8.28 7.86
C THR A 180 -10.24 7.99 8.68
N TYR A 181 -10.06 8.73 9.77
CA TYR A 181 -9.06 8.39 10.77
C TYR A 181 -9.43 7.05 11.41
N VAL A 182 -8.54 6.07 11.32
CA VAL A 182 -8.70 4.77 11.98
C VAL A 182 -7.93 4.84 13.29
N PRO A 183 -8.60 4.81 14.45
CA PRO A 183 -7.93 4.71 15.73
C PRO A 183 -7.37 3.29 15.84
N GLU A 184 -6.19 3.07 15.29
CA GLU A 184 -5.41 1.90 15.63
C GLU A 184 -4.89 2.06 17.07
N GLY A 185 -4.51 0.96 17.72
CA GLY A 185 -4.09 0.95 19.12
C GLY A 185 -2.82 1.79 19.39
N LYS A 186 -1.75 1.17 19.88
CA LYS A 186 -0.45 1.87 19.98
C LYS A 186 0.24 1.87 18.60
N THR A 187 -0.33 2.53 17.60
CA THR A 187 0.46 2.84 16.39
C THR A 187 1.34 4.04 16.66
N VAL A 188 2.48 4.07 15.97
CA VAL A 188 3.42 5.19 16.04
C VAL A 188 2.88 6.39 15.25
N TYR A 189 2.07 6.14 14.23
CA TYR A 189 1.58 7.16 13.31
C TYR A 189 0.05 7.16 13.16
N PRO A 190 -0.58 8.34 13.02
CA PRO A 190 -1.94 8.50 12.58
C PRO A 190 -2.24 7.75 11.26
N HIS A 191 -3.22 6.85 11.31
CA HIS A 191 -3.68 6.09 10.14
C HIS A 191 -4.96 6.68 9.55
N PHE A 192 -4.99 6.85 8.24
CA PHE A 192 -6.18 7.27 7.50
C PHE A 192 -6.53 6.26 6.42
N GLN A 193 -7.79 5.86 6.37
CA GLN A 193 -8.31 4.91 5.39
C GLN A 193 -9.35 5.56 4.50
N TRP A 194 -9.24 5.33 3.21
CA TRP A 194 -10.20 5.74 2.21
C TRP A 194 -11.33 4.70 2.09
N ASP A 195 -12.56 5.12 2.39
CA ASP A 195 -13.72 4.20 2.45
C ASP A 195 -14.30 3.84 1.08
N GLY A 196 -13.99 4.62 0.04
CA GLY A 196 -14.44 4.40 -1.33
C GLY A 196 -15.96 4.40 -1.53
N LYS A 197 -16.74 4.77 -0.51
CA LYS A 197 -18.20 4.79 -0.59
C LYS A 197 -18.67 6.11 -1.18
N GLU A 198 -19.67 6.05 -2.06
CA GLU A 198 -20.49 7.22 -2.37
C GLU A 198 -21.30 7.58 -1.11
N LYS A 199 -21.34 8.87 -0.77
CA LYS A 199 -22.17 9.38 0.33
C LYS A 199 -23.54 9.80 -0.19
#